data_AF-A0A2L2SZU2-F1
#
_entry.id   AF-A0A2L2SZU2-F1
#
_cell.length_a   1.000
_cell.length_b   1.000
_cell.length_c   1.000
_cell.angle_alpha   90.00
_cell.angle_beta   90.00
_cell.angle_gamma   90.00
#
_symmetry.space_group_name_H-M   'P 1'
#
loop_
_entity.id
_entity.type
_entity.pdbx_description
1 polymer ?
#
loop_
_entity_poly.entity_id
_entity_poly.type
_entity_poly.pdbx_seq_one_letter_code
_entity_poly.pdbx_strand_id
1 'polypeptide(L)'
;MDTWTARYNASQLSAENQVRADKKFFATRTRPFRPVVVGLDTSVPATRYVLDTGLIDSGWSENLEVQDHSTDFCRAVRDVSLIICTRGASYVGSRIFSRIMKAIERPMNLWMFCTVFRMVPCDDTAASLRSHGLETERLPGVVLRQRRFVSA
;
A
#
# COMPACT_ATOMS: atom_id res chain seq x y z
N MET A 1 5.30 -17.48 13.34
CA MET A 1 4.58 -16.36 12.68
C MET A 1 3.46 -15.81 13.58
N ASP A 2 3.20 -16.45 14.72
CA ASP A 2 2.15 -16.13 15.71
C ASP A 2 2.35 -14.80 16.45
N THR A 3 3.51 -14.17 16.32
CA THR A 3 3.88 -12.95 17.07
C THR A 3 3.16 -11.69 16.62
N TRP A 4 2.79 -11.59 15.33
CA TRP A 4 2.20 -10.38 14.76
C TRP A 4 0.74 -10.21 15.17
N THR A 5 -0.07 -11.24 14.95
CA THR A 5 -1.48 -11.24 15.32
C THR A 5 -1.66 -11.19 16.84
N ALA A 6 -0.82 -11.89 17.60
CA ALA A 6 -0.87 -11.86 19.06
C ALA A 6 -0.64 -10.45 19.64
N ARG A 7 0.25 -9.64 19.05
CA ARG A 7 0.53 -8.27 19.50
C ARG A 7 -0.68 -7.34 19.42
N TYR A 8 -1.52 -7.54 18.40
CA TYR A 8 -2.69 -6.69 18.14
C TYR A 8 -4.00 -7.34 18.59
N ASN A 9 -3.95 -8.56 19.13
CA ASN A 9 -5.12 -9.20 19.71
C ASN A 9 -5.35 -8.63 21.11
N ALA A 10 -6.45 -7.91 21.30
CA ALA A 10 -6.86 -7.33 22.59
C ALA A 10 -5.91 -6.28 23.21
N SER A 11 -5.19 -5.48 22.41
CA SER A 11 -4.43 -4.34 22.95
C SER A 11 -5.39 -3.32 23.59
N GLN A 12 -5.19 -3.02 24.87
CA GLN A 12 -5.93 -2.00 25.63
C GLN A 12 -5.18 -0.66 25.69
N LEU A 13 -4.13 -0.48 24.89
CA LEU A 13 -3.37 0.76 24.86
C LEU A 13 -4.17 1.89 24.21
N SER A 14 -3.98 3.12 24.71
CA SER A 14 -4.38 4.31 23.97
C SER A 14 -3.64 4.39 22.62
N ALA A 15 -4.21 5.11 21.65
CA ALA A 15 -3.61 5.24 20.32
C ALA A 15 -2.15 5.74 20.35
N GLU A 16 -1.86 6.73 21.20
CA GLU A 16 -0.50 7.27 21.36
C GLU A 16 0.47 6.24 21.96
N ASN A 17 0.03 5.50 22.97
CA ASN A 17 0.84 4.45 23.59
C ASN A 17 1.06 3.28 22.62
N GLN A 18 0.07 2.97 21.79
CA GLN A 18 0.19 1.97 20.72
C GLN A 18 1.26 2.38 19.71
N VAL A 19 1.22 3.63 19.21
CA VAL A 19 2.24 4.17 18.29
C VAL A 19 3.64 4.08 18.90
N ARG A 20 3.81 4.51 20.16
CA ARG A 20 5.11 4.44 20.86
C ARG A 20 5.61 3.02 21.02
N ALA A 21 4.73 2.09 21.39
CA ALA A 21 5.05 0.68 21.52
C ALA A 21 5.45 0.07 20.17
N ASP A 22 4.75 0.43 19.10
CA ASP A 22 4.97 -0.10 17.76
C ASP A 22 6.23 0.45 17.12
N LYS A 23 6.52 1.75 17.29
CA LYS A 23 7.81 2.33 16.87
C LYS A 23 8.99 1.54 17.42
N LYS A 24 8.99 1.22 18.73
CA LYS A 24 10.02 0.39 19.36
C LYS A 24 10.06 -1.02 18.77
N PHE A 25 8.89 -1.62 18.58
CA PHE A 25 8.78 -2.97 18.04
C PHE A 25 9.31 -3.08 16.60
N PHE A 26 8.98 -2.13 15.72
CA PHE A 26 9.43 -2.13 14.34
C PHE A 26 10.91 -1.77 14.21
N ALA A 27 11.42 -0.85 15.03
CA ALA A 27 12.84 -0.50 15.04
C ALA A 27 13.74 -1.74 15.27
N THR A 28 13.36 -2.64 16.18
CA THR A 28 14.10 -3.90 16.43
C THR A 28 14.08 -4.91 15.26
N ARG A 29 13.30 -4.64 14.21
CA ARG A 29 13.10 -5.52 13.04
C ARG A 29 13.60 -4.88 11.75
N THR A 30 14.33 -3.76 11.85
CA THR A 30 14.92 -3.08 10.71
C THR A 30 15.89 -4.01 10.01
N ARG A 31 15.79 -4.10 8.68
CA ARG A 31 16.70 -4.90 7.86
C ARG A 31 17.79 -4.01 7.26
N PRO A 32 19.02 -4.54 7.11
CA PRO A 32 20.00 -3.88 6.25
C PRO A 32 19.43 -3.80 4.83
N PHE A 33 19.61 -2.66 4.17
CA PHE A 33 19.11 -2.39 2.80
C PHE A 33 17.59 -2.46 2.64
N ARG A 34 16.83 -1.86 3.57
CA ARG A 34 15.38 -1.66 3.33
C ARG A 34 15.17 -0.70 2.15
N PRO A 35 14.16 -0.93 1.29
CA PRO A 35 13.80 0.03 0.25
C PRO A 35 13.27 1.33 0.88
N VAL A 36 13.31 2.41 0.10
CA VAL A 36 12.52 3.61 0.42
C VAL A 36 11.05 3.27 0.19
N VAL A 37 10.23 3.48 1.20
CA VAL A 37 8.80 3.16 1.16
C VAL A 37 8.00 4.44 1.28
N VAL A 38 7.13 4.68 0.32
CA VAL A 38 6.17 5.79 0.32
C VAL A 38 4.74 5.26 0.45
N GLY A 39 3.88 5.98 1.15
CA GLY A 39 2.50 5.58 1.42
C GLY A 39 1.47 6.57 0.86
N LEU A 40 0.35 6.05 0.41
CA LEU A 40 -0.81 6.82 -0.03
C LEU A 40 -2.08 6.18 0.53
N ASP A 41 -2.89 6.97 1.23
CA ASP A 41 -4.21 6.56 1.70
C ASP A 41 -5.12 7.79 1.76
N THR A 42 -6.44 7.63 1.85
CA THR A 42 -7.35 8.77 2.10
C THR A 42 -7.45 9.10 3.60
N SER A 43 -7.07 8.15 4.45
CA SER A 43 -7.12 8.24 5.90
C SER A 43 -5.90 8.98 6.47
N VAL A 44 -6.10 10.23 6.87
CA VAL A 44 -5.11 11.01 7.62
C VAL A 44 -4.60 10.26 8.88
N PRO A 45 -5.47 9.65 9.71
CA PRO A 45 -5.00 8.87 10.86
C PRO A 45 -4.10 7.68 10.48
N ALA A 46 -4.39 6.99 9.37
CA ALA A 46 -3.58 5.86 8.92
C ALA A 46 -2.20 6.33 8.46
N THR A 47 -2.15 7.35 7.60
CA THR A 47 -0.90 7.95 7.10
C THR A 47 -0.04 8.47 8.26
N ARG A 48 -0.65 9.15 9.24
CA ARG A 48 0.06 9.62 10.43
C ARG A 48 0.62 8.47 11.25
N TYR A 49 -0.16 7.40 11.48
CA TYR A 49 0.30 6.23 12.23
C TYR A 49 1.54 5.59 11.60
N VAL A 50 1.54 5.36 10.28
CA VAL A 50 2.66 4.69 9.60
C VAL A 50 3.92 5.55 9.57
N LEU A 51 3.78 6.88 9.51
CA LEU A 51 4.89 7.83 9.65
C LEU A 51 5.44 7.85 11.08
N ASP A 52 4.56 7.99 12.08
CA ASP A 52 4.98 8.09 13.49
C ASP A 52 5.67 6.80 13.99
N THR A 53 5.27 5.64 13.45
CA THR A 53 5.88 4.34 13.72
C THR A 53 7.16 4.06 12.93
N GLY A 54 7.47 4.88 11.90
CA GLY A 54 8.65 4.72 11.05
C GLY A 54 8.55 3.54 10.06
N LEU A 55 7.34 3.11 9.72
CA LEU A 55 7.11 2.03 8.76
C LEU A 55 7.36 2.45 7.31
N ILE A 56 7.14 3.73 7.02
CA ILE A 56 7.36 4.36 5.72
C ILE A 56 8.21 5.62 5.88
N ASP A 57 8.83 6.06 4.80
CA ASP A 57 9.72 7.22 4.75
C ASP A 57 8.96 8.51 4.45
N SER A 58 7.86 8.43 3.71
CA SER A 58 6.98 9.58 3.41
C SER A 58 5.56 9.11 3.10
N GLY A 59 4.55 9.93 3.38
CA GLY A 59 3.16 9.52 3.22
C GLY A 59 2.23 10.68 2.90
N TRP A 60 1.27 10.44 2.01
CA TRP A 60 0.27 11.41 1.56
C TRP A 60 -1.14 10.94 1.90
N SER A 61 -1.94 11.88 2.38
CA SER A 61 -3.37 11.64 2.66
C SER A 61 -4.21 12.28 1.55
N GLU A 62 -4.32 11.60 0.41
CA GLU A 62 -4.94 12.16 -0.81
C GLU A 62 -5.96 11.18 -1.40
N ASN A 63 -7.07 11.72 -1.91
CA ASN A 63 -8.08 10.92 -2.60
C ASN A 63 -7.95 11.01 -4.12
N LEU A 64 -7.13 10.14 -4.69
CA LEU A 64 -6.92 10.08 -6.14
C LEU A 64 -8.14 9.55 -6.93
N GLU A 65 -9.27 9.23 -6.29
CA GLU A 65 -10.53 8.97 -7.01
C GLU A 65 -11.19 10.27 -7.48
N VAL A 66 -11.10 11.32 -6.65
CA VAL A 66 -11.83 12.58 -6.86
C VAL A 66 -10.93 13.70 -7.35
N GLN A 67 -9.69 13.78 -6.85
CA GLN A 67 -8.75 14.87 -7.15
C GLN A 67 -7.49 14.37 -7.86
N ASP A 68 -6.81 15.28 -8.55
CA ASP A 68 -5.47 15.03 -9.05
C ASP A 68 -4.45 15.11 -7.92
N HIS A 69 -3.22 14.73 -8.25
CA HIS A 69 -2.14 14.44 -7.34
C HIS A 69 -1.46 15.76 -6.97
N SER A 70 -1.03 15.89 -5.72
CA SER A 70 -0.23 17.05 -5.34
C SER A 70 1.13 17.05 -6.07
N THR A 71 1.68 18.23 -6.33
CA THR A 71 3.03 18.37 -6.90
C THR A 71 4.08 17.67 -6.03
N ASP A 72 3.86 17.64 -4.72
CA ASP A 72 4.75 16.98 -3.78
C ASP A 72 4.72 15.46 -3.94
N PHE A 73 3.53 14.86 -4.00
CA PHE A 73 3.35 13.44 -4.30
C PHE A 73 4.00 13.06 -5.64
N CYS A 74 3.77 13.84 -6.70
CA CYS A 74 4.35 13.58 -8.01
C CYS A 74 5.88 13.48 -7.98
N ARG A 75 6.54 14.39 -7.23
CA ARG A 75 8.00 14.36 -7.10
C ARG A 75 8.48 13.11 -6.36
N ALA A 76 7.77 12.70 -5.32
CA ALA A 76 8.17 11.57 -4.49
C ALA A 76 8.02 10.22 -5.20
N VAL A 77 7.01 10.06 -6.07
CA VAL A 77 6.74 8.78 -6.74
C VAL A 77 7.41 8.62 -8.10
N ARG A 78 8.10 9.67 -8.58
CA ARG A 78 8.70 9.72 -9.92
C ARG A 78 9.59 8.51 -10.25
N ASP A 79 10.36 8.07 -9.26
CA ASP A 79 11.36 6.99 -9.36
C ASP A 79 10.88 5.66 -8.73
N VAL A 80 9.59 5.54 -8.40
CA VAL A 80 9.04 4.30 -7.86
C VAL A 80 9.12 3.17 -8.89
N SER A 81 9.66 2.04 -8.46
CA SER A 81 9.82 0.83 -9.28
C SER A 81 8.91 -0.33 -8.84
N LEU A 82 8.24 -0.21 -7.69
CA LEU A 82 7.30 -1.20 -7.19
C LEU A 82 6.11 -0.54 -6.48
N ILE A 83 4.91 -0.84 -6.96
CA ILE A 83 3.65 -0.50 -6.26
C ILE A 83 3.12 -1.76 -5.58
N ILE A 84 2.80 -1.64 -4.29
CA ILE A 84 2.12 -2.68 -3.52
C ILE A 84 0.71 -2.22 -3.18
N CYS A 85 -0.29 -2.95 -3.67
CA CYS A 85 -1.69 -2.68 -3.40
C CYS A 85 -2.32 -3.88 -2.70
N THR A 86 -2.40 -3.80 -1.37
CA THR A 86 -3.06 -4.82 -0.54
C THR A 86 -4.53 -4.49 -0.34
N ARG A 87 -5.42 -5.36 -0.82
CA ARG A 87 -6.89 -5.27 -0.84
C ARG A 87 -7.49 -4.15 -1.71
N GLY A 88 -6.66 -3.37 -2.40
CA GLY A 88 -7.13 -2.27 -3.24
C GLY A 88 -7.31 -2.62 -4.71
N ALA A 89 -6.71 -3.66 -5.28
CA ALA A 89 -6.69 -3.82 -6.75
C ALA A 89 -8.08 -3.95 -7.43
N SER A 90 -9.08 -4.43 -6.69
CA SER A 90 -10.49 -4.49 -7.12
C SER A 90 -11.28 -3.19 -6.89
N TYR A 91 -10.73 -2.24 -6.15
CA TYR A 91 -11.34 -0.93 -5.79
C TYR A 91 -10.58 0.26 -6.36
N VAL A 92 -9.26 0.12 -6.54
CA VAL A 92 -8.35 1.03 -7.22
C VAL A 92 -8.68 0.90 -8.70
N GLY A 93 -9.74 1.58 -9.09
CA GLY A 93 -10.19 1.61 -10.47
C GLY A 93 -9.09 2.15 -11.39
N SER A 94 -9.24 1.87 -12.68
CA SER A 94 -8.40 2.37 -13.77
C SER A 94 -8.03 3.85 -13.64
N ARG A 95 -8.93 4.67 -13.10
CA ARG A 95 -8.73 6.11 -12.85
C ARG A 95 -7.59 6.41 -11.86
N ILE A 96 -7.57 5.77 -10.69
CA ILE A 96 -6.52 6.00 -9.69
C ILE A 96 -5.19 5.56 -10.28
N PHE A 97 -5.19 4.39 -10.91
CA PHE A 97 -3.98 3.84 -11.51
C PHE A 97 -3.42 4.76 -12.60
N SER A 98 -4.26 5.22 -13.52
CA SER A 98 -3.83 6.16 -14.58
C SER A 98 -3.26 7.46 -13.99
N ARG A 99 -3.81 7.96 -12.89
CA ARG A 99 -3.24 9.11 -12.16
C ARG A 99 -1.87 8.80 -11.60
N ILE A 100 -1.70 7.67 -10.90
CA ILE A 100 -0.38 7.26 -10.38
C ILE A 100 0.64 7.10 -11.52
N MET A 101 0.25 6.50 -12.64
CA MET A 101 1.14 6.30 -13.78
C MET A 101 1.62 7.60 -14.42
N LYS A 102 0.81 8.66 -14.42
CA LYS A 102 1.22 9.98 -14.91
C LYS A 102 2.32 10.62 -14.06
N ALA A 103 2.45 10.21 -12.80
CA ALA A 103 3.47 10.70 -11.88
C ALA A 103 4.81 9.96 -12.02
N ILE A 104 4.83 8.78 -12.64
CA ILE A 104 6.00 7.91 -12.73
C ILE A 104 6.76 8.22 -14.02
N GLU A 105 8.06 8.51 -13.93
CA GLU A 105 8.85 8.90 -15.10
C GLU A 105 9.21 7.70 -15.99
N ARG A 106 9.43 6.52 -15.40
CA ARG A 106 9.87 5.32 -16.11
C ARG A 106 8.89 4.16 -15.91
N PRO A 107 7.68 4.24 -16.48
CA PRO A 107 6.64 3.22 -16.27
C PRO A 107 7.04 1.82 -16.75
N MET A 108 7.96 1.71 -17.71
CA MET A 108 8.46 0.42 -18.22
C MET A 108 9.27 -0.38 -17.19
N ASN A 109 9.77 0.26 -16.12
CA ASN A 109 10.51 -0.41 -15.04
C ASN A 109 9.63 -0.71 -13.83
N LEU A 110 8.34 -0.39 -13.90
CA LEU A 110 7.43 -0.48 -12.79
C LEU A 110 6.91 -1.92 -12.64
N TRP A 111 7.00 -2.45 -11.43
CA TRP A 111 6.29 -3.65 -11.02
C TRP A 111 5.09 -3.29 -10.17
N MET A 112 4.03 -4.08 -10.29
CA MET A 112 2.86 -3.95 -9.43
C MET A 112 2.54 -5.29 -8.77
N PHE A 113 2.42 -5.27 -7.45
CA PHE A 113 1.92 -6.39 -6.68
C PHE A 113 0.54 -6.07 -6.12
N CYS A 114 -0.44 -6.87 -6.51
CA CYS A 114 -1.84 -6.64 -6.18
C CYS A 114 -2.46 -7.88 -5.54
N THR A 115 -3.11 -7.70 -4.39
CA THR A 115 -3.95 -8.76 -3.83
C THR A 115 -5.40 -8.51 -4.21
N VAL A 116 -5.97 -9.39 -5.03
CA VAL A 116 -7.35 -9.30 -5.50
C VAL A 116 -8.30 -10.15 -4.65
N PHE A 117 -9.54 -9.70 -4.52
CA PHE A 117 -10.61 -10.55 -3.97
C PHE A 117 -11.02 -11.57 -5.02
N ARG A 118 -11.05 -12.86 -4.64
CA ARG A 118 -11.38 -13.98 -5.57
C ARG A 118 -12.73 -13.80 -6.28
N MET A 119 -13.67 -13.10 -5.65
CA MET A 119 -15.03 -12.88 -6.15
C MET A 119 -15.16 -11.66 -7.07
N VAL A 120 -14.12 -10.81 -7.15
CA VAL A 120 -14.18 -9.58 -7.94
C VAL A 120 -13.23 -9.70 -9.14
N PRO A 121 -13.74 -9.59 -10.38
CA PRO A 121 -12.90 -9.57 -11.57
C PRO A 121 -11.86 -8.43 -11.51
N CYS A 122 -10.70 -8.67 -12.10
CA CYS A 122 -9.61 -7.69 -12.18
C CYS A 122 -9.32 -7.26 -13.63
N ASP A 123 -10.24 -7.57 -14.55
CA ASP A 123 -10.03 -7.44 -15.99
C ASP A 123 -9.90 -5.97 -16.41
N ASP A 124 -10.73 -5.08 -15.85
CA ASP A 124 -10.66 -3.63 -16.12
C ASP A 124 -9.34 -3.03 -15.64
N THR A 125 -8.89 -3.43 -14.45
CA THR A 125 -7.58 -3.02 -13.91
C THR A 125 -6.45 -3.55 -14.78
N ALA A 126 -6.51 -4.81 -15.22
CA ALA A 126 -5.52 -5.41 -16.11
C ALA A 126 -5.49 -4.74 -17.50
N ALA A 127 -6.63 -4.39 -18.06
CA ALA A 127 -6.72 -3.66 -19.32
C ALA A 127 -6.13 -2.24 -19.19
N SER A 128 -6.40 -1.56 -18.08
CA SER A 128 -5.80 -0.26 -17.77
C SER A 128 -4.29 -0.34 -17.55
N LEU A 129 -3.78 -1.42 -16.94
CA LEU A 129 -2.35 -1.68 -16.80
C LEU A 129 -1.69 -1.87 -18.16
N ARG A 130 -2.32 -2.67 -19.02
CA ARG A 130 -1.85 -2.93 -20.40
C ARG A 130 -1.76 -1.66 -21.23
N SER A 131 -2.71 -0.72 -21.09
CA SER A 131 -2.65 0.57 -21.82
C SER A 131 -1.45 1.43 -21.42
N HIS A 132 -0.79 1.13 -20.30
CA HIS A 132 0.43 1.79 -19.83
C HIS A 132 1.69 0.91 -20.01
N GLY A 133 1.59 -0.18 -20.79
CA GLY A 133 2.72 -1.07 -21.12
C GLY A 133 2.99 -2.17 -20.10
N LEU A 134 2.09 -2.39 -19.13
CA LEU A 134 2.25 -3.40 -18.09
C LEU A 134 1.43 -4.65 -18.40
N GLU A 135 2.06 -5.82 -18.36
CA GLU A 135 1.36 -7.09 -18.41
C GLU A 135 0.95 -7.55 -17.02
N THR A 136 -0.24 -8.14 -16.93
CA THR A 136 -0.80 -8.61 -15.65
C THR A 136 -0.81 -10.13 -15.63
N GLU A 137 -0.11 -10.72 -14.68
CA GLU A 137 -0.10 -12.16 -14.44
C GLU A 137 -0.73 -12.47 -13.07
N ARG A 138 -1.62 -13.46 -13.03
CA ARG A 138 -2.14 -14.02 -11.78
C ARG A 138 -1.26 -15.19 -11.36
N LEU A 139 -0.65 -15.11 -10.19
CA LEU A 139 0.13 -16.20 -9.63
C LEU A 139 -0.78 -17.38 -9.22
N PRO A 140 -0.75 -18.53 -9.93
CA PRO A 140 -1.64 -19.64 -9.65
C PRO A 140 -1.27 -20.34 -8.34
N GLY A 141 -2.28 -20.73 -7.56
CA GLY A 141 -2.08 -21.45 -6.29
C GLY A 141 -1.52 -20.61 -5.14
N VAL A 142 -1.09 -19.36 -5.39
CA VAL A 142 -0.59 -18.47 -4.33
C VAL A 142 -1.77 -17.89 -3.54
N VAL A 143 -1.81 -18.21 -2.26
CA VAL A 143 -2.78 -17.68 -1.30
C VAL A 143 -2.04 -16.92 -0.20
N LEU A 144 -2.52 -15.72 0.11
CA LEU A 144 -2.00 -14.90 1.20
C LEU A 144 -2.89 -15.02 2.42
N ARG A 145 -2.29 -15.30 3.57
CA ARG A 145 -3.03 -15.36 4.84
C ARG A 145 -3.53 -13.96 5.18
N GLN A 146 -4.85 -13.81 5.29
CA GLN A 146 -5.45 -12.60 5.84
C GLN A 146 -5.65 -12.75 7.35
N ARG A 147 -5.57 -11.64 8.09
CA ARG A 147 -5.96 -11.65 9.51
C ARG A 147 -7.42 -12.08 9.64
N ARG A 148 -7.76 -12.78 10.73
CA ARG A 148 -9.16 -13.02 11.06
C ARG A 148 -9.88 -11.68 11.21
N PHE A 149 -11.09 -11.59 10.67
CA PHE A 149 -11.97 -10.46 10.96
C PHE A 149 -12.24 -10.47 12.47
N VAL A 150 -11.91 -9.36 13.12
CA VAL A 150 -12.32 -9.09 14.50
C VAL A 150 -13.68 -8.42 14.38
N SER A 151 -14.72 -9.21 14.68
CA SER A 151 -16.17 -8.97 14.55
C SER A 151 -16.78 -8.90 13.13
N ALA A 152 -18.04 -9.35 13.07
CA ALA A 152 -19.02 -9.03 12.03
C ALA A 152 -19.78 -7.77 12.44
#